data_AF-A0A059BET9-F1
#
_entry.id   AF-A0A059BET9-F1
#
_cell.length_a   1.000
_cell.length_b   1.000
_cell.length_c   1.000
_cell.angle_alpha   90.00
_cell.angle_beta   90.00
_cell.angle_gamma   90.00
#
_symmetry.space_group_name_H-M   'P 1'
#
loop_
_entity.id
_entity.type
_entity.pdbx_description
1 polymer ?
#
loop_
_entity_poly.entity_id
_entity_poly.type
_entity_poly.pdbx_seq_one_letter_code
_entity_poly.pdbx_strand_id
1 'polypeptide(L)'
;MCTCNAANNWTLHCQPSQLKPSNQSGCPSMQCEGSNLFLGNSTSTSCNRTTCAYAGYMNQTILTVLVTDNTCPVSNSFAMKDSFRAFSWNFFLILILPLLSFHHIQ
;
A
#
# COMPACT_ATOMS: atom_id res chain seq x y z
N MET A 1 -11.88 11.42 6.43
CA MET A 1 -10.45 11.52 6.76
C MET A 1 -9.63 11.03 5.59
N CYS A 2 -8.50 11.68 5.30
CA CYS A 2 -7.60 11.25 4.25
C CYS A 2 -6.23 10.93 4.85
N THR A 3 -5.61 9.85 4.38
CA THR A 3 -4.29 9.41 4.81
C THR A 3 -3.40 9.22 3.59
N CYS A 4 -2.11 9.52 3.75
CA CYS A 4 -1.08 9.27 2.76
C CYS A 4 0.11 8.66 3.51
N ASN A 5 0.46 7.42 3.19
CA ASN A 5 1.55 6.72 3.85
C ASN A 5 2.20 5.70 2.91
N ALA A 6 3.40 5.26 3.28
CA ALA A 6 4.16 4.28 2.50
C ALA A 6 3.46 2.92 2.37
N ALA A 7 2.64 2.54 3.36
CA ALA A 7 1.87 1.29 3.31
C ALA A 7 0.83 1.26 2.17
N ASN A 8 0.39 2.44 1.71
CA ASN A 8 -0.53 2.60 0.58
C ASN A 8 0.16 3.17 -0.66
N ASN A 9 1.47 2.94 -0.84
CA ASN A 9 2.25 3.42 -1.99
C ASN A 9 2.17 4.93 -2.21
N TRP A 10 2.05 5.73 -1.14
CA TRP A 10 1.87 7.18 -1.22
C TRP A 10 0.59 7.62 -1.96
N THR A 11 -0.33 6.70 -2.21
CA THR A 11 -1.65 7.01 -2.75
C THR A 11 -2.51 7.63 -1.65
N LEU A 12 -3.15 8.76 -1.98
CA LEU A 12 -4.08 9.42 -1.08
C LEU A 12 -5.33 8.56 -0.91
N HIS A 13 -5.56 8.06 0.30
CA HIS A 13 -6.74 7.27 0.63
C HIS A 13 -7.69 8.09 1.52
N CYS A 14 -8.93 8.28 1.06
CA CYS A 14 -9.94 9.05 1.78
C CYS A 14 -11.15 8.19 2.11
N GLN A 15 -11.70 8.40 3.31
CA GLN A 15 -12.94 7.78 3.79
C GLN A 15 -13.88 8.84 4.38
N PRO A 16 -15.20 8.62 4.36
CA PRO A 16 -16.17 9.53 4.98
C PRO A 16 -15.85 9.78 6.48
N SER A 17 -15.93 11.03 6.95
CA SER A 17 -15.59 11.38 8.33
C SER A 17 -16.71 11.14 9.35
N GLN A 18 -17.91 10.73 8.93
CA GLN A 18 -19.14 10.62 9.75
C GLN A 18 -19.55 11.92 10.49
N LEU A 19 -18.80 13.01 10.33
CA LEU A 19 -19.08 14.31 10.92
C LEU A 19 -20.11 15.05 10.07
N LYS A 20 -21.18 15.51 10.71
CA LYS A 20 -22.20 16.32 10.04
C LYS A 20 -21.79 17.79 10.05
N PRO A 21 -21.81 18.48 8.90
CA PRO A 21 -21.66 19.94 8.89
C PRO A 21 -22.77 20.59 9.72
N SER A 22 -22.44 21.65 10.49
CA SER A 22 -23.36 22.30 11.45
C SER A 22 -24.69 22.77 10.84
N ASN A 23 -24.71 23.05 9.54
CA ASN A 23 -25.87 23.57 8.81
C ASN A 23 -26.57 22.52 7.94
N GLN A 24 -26.22 21.23 8.06
CA GLN A 24 -26.80 20.16 7.25
C GLN A 24 -27.28 18.98 8.11
N SER A 25 -28.33 18.29 7.66
CA SER A 25 -28.88 17.10 8.31
C SER A 25 -27.97 15.87 8.20
N GLY A 26 -27.05 15.87 7.24
CA GLY A 26 -26.12 14.78 6.95
C GLY A 26 -24.97 15.19 6.03
N CYS A 27 -24.08 14.25 5.74
CA CYS A 27 -23.05 14.43 4.71
C CYS A 27 -23.68 14.32 3.30
N PRO A 28 -23.20 15.08 2.31
CA PRO A 28 -23.55 14.86 0.92
C PRO A 28 -23.13 13.46 0.47
N SER A 29 -23.81 12.94 -0.56
CA SER A 29 -23.46 11.64 -1.13
C SER A 29 -22.01 11.62 -1.61
N MET A 30 -21.33 10.50 -1.36
CA MET A 30 -19.96 10.23 -1.80
C MET A 30 -19.91 8.98 -2.69
N GLN A 31 -21.02 8.68 -3.36
CA GLN A 31 -21.07 7.61 -4.36
C GLN A 31 -20.40 8.08 -5.65
N CYS A 32 -19.57 7.21 -6.21
CA CYS A 32 -18.96 7.46 -7.50
C CYS A 32 -19.96 7.30 -8.65
N GLU A 33 -19.93 8.23 -9.59
CA GLU A 33 -20.78 8.20 -10.78
C GLU A 33 -20.53 6.93 -11.61
N GLY A 34 -21.61 6.28 -12.08
CA GLY A 34 -21.51 5.07 -12.90
C GLY A 34 -21.15 3.80 -12.12
N SER A 35 -21.18 3.82 -10.78
CA SER A 35 -20.89 2.65 -9.95
C SER A 35 -21.69 2.64 -8.64
N ASN A 36 -21.76 1.47 -8.00
CA ASN A 36 -22.28 1.32 -6.63
C ASN A 36 -21.18 1.49 -5.56
N LEU A 37 -19.98 1.92 -5.98
CA LEU A 37 -18.87 2.21 -5.09
C LEU A 37 -19.04 3.57 -4.40
N PHE A 38 -18.78 3.58 -3.11
CA PHE A 38 -18.69 4.80 -2.28
C PHE A 38 -17.24 5.13 -2.01
N LEU A 39 -16.96 6.40 -1.70
CA LEU A 39 -15.61 6.90 -1.42
C LEU A 39 -14.82 5.97 -0.48
N GLY A 40 -13.66 5.52 -0.94
CA GLY A 40 -12.76 4.62 -0.23
C GLY A 40 -13.01 3.13 -0.50
N ASN A 41 -14.17 2.75 -1.05
CA ASN A 41 -14.44 1.36 -1.43
C ASN A 41 -13.76 1.01 -2.74
N SER A 42 -13.31 -0.25 -2.82
CA SER A 42 -12.77 -0.84 -4.04
C SER A 42 -13.51 -2.12 -4.40
N THR A 43 -13.59 -2.43 -5.69
CA THR A 43 -13.93 -3.74 -6.23
C THR A 43 -12.79 -4.24 -7.09
N SER A 44 -12.51 -5.54 -7.03
CA SER A 44 -11.51 -6.17 -7.89
C SER A 44 -12.17 -7.15 -8.84
N THR A 45 -11.80 -7.07 -10.12
CA THR A 45 -12.19 -8.06 -11.14
C THR A 45 -10.91 -8.58 -11.78
N SER A 46 -10.58 -9.84 -11.53
CA SER A 46 -9.24 -10.41 -11.78
C SER A 46 -8.15 -9.59 -11.09
N CYS A 47 -7.22 -9.02 -11.84
CA CYS A 47 -6.17 -8.14 -11.35
C CYS A 47 -6.47 -6.64 -11.55
N ASN A 48 -7.62 -6.28 -12.12
CA ASN A 48 -8.04 -4.88 -12.17
C ASN A 48 -8.76 -4.54 -10.87
N ARG A 49 -8.23 -3.56 -10.14
CA ARG A 49 -8.84 -3.01 -8.93
C ARG A 49 -9.38 -1.62 -9.24
N THR A 50 -10.69 -1.47 -9.14
CA THR A 50 -11.36 -0.18 -9.30
C THR A 50 -11.74 0.37 -7.93
N THR A 51 -11.34 1.60 -7.64
CA THR A 51 -11.57 2.30 -6.38
C THR A 51 -12.34 3.58 -6.61
N CYS A 52 -13.29 3.90 -5.74
CA CYS A 52 -13.91 5.21 -5.72
C CYS A 52 -13.04 6.19 -4.90
N ALA A 53 -12.39 7.12 -5.59
CA ALA A 53 -11.44 8.06 -5.01
C ALA A 53 -12.05 9.46 -4.84
N TYR A 54 -11.46 10.24 -3.94
CA TYR A 54 -11.83 11.64 -3.73
C TYR A 54 -11.23 12.51 -4.83
N ALA A 55 -12.06 13.33 -5.49
CA ALA A 55 -11.64 14.23 -6.56
C ALA A 55 -11.69 15.72 -6.18
N GLY A 56 -12.25 16.05 -5.02
CA GLY A 56 -12.34 17.43 -4.55
C GLY A 56 -13.67 17.76 -3.88
N TYR A 57 -13.87 19.05 -3.62
CA TYR A 57 -15.11 19.57 -3.06
C TYR A 57 -15.47 20.88 -3.77
N MET A 58 -16.69 20.98 -4.26
CA MET A 58 -17.19 22.13 -5.00
C MET A 58 -18.66 22.35 -4.69
N ASN A 59 -19.08 23.60 -4.45
CA ASN A 59 -20.49 23.98 -4.25
C ASN A 59 -21.24 23.05 -3.28
N GLN A 60 -20.64 22.76 -2.12
CA GLN A 60 -21.20 21.88 -1.09
C GLN A 60 -21.35 20.40 -1.46
N THR A 61 -20.76 19.99 -2.58
CA THR A 61 -20.78 18.62 -3.07
C THR A 61 -19.36 18.03 -3.05
N ILE A 62 -19.26 16.77 -2.64
CA ILE A 62 -18.01 16.02 -2.68
C ILE A 62 -17.89 15.40 -4.08
N LEU A 63 -16.80 15.73 -4.76
CA LEU A 63 -16.48 15.15 -6.06
C LEU A 63 -15.75 13.84 -5.83
N THR A 64 -16.17 12.81 -6.57
CA THR A 64 -15.57 11.48 -6.53
C THR A 64 -15.32 10.98 -7.95
N VAL A 65 -14.37 10.06 -8.10
CA VAL A 65 -13.97 9.53 -9.40
C VAL A 65 -13.61 8.05 -9.28
N LEU A 66 -13.95 7.25 -10.29
CA LEU A 66 -13.45 5.88 -10.39
C LEU A 66 -12.01 5.89 -10.89
N VAL A 67 -11.13 5.26 -10.13
CA VAL A 67 -9.75 5.00 -10.51
C VAL A 67 -9.57 3.50 -10.64
N THR A 68 -9.07 3.04 -11.78
CA THR A 68 -8.80 1.61 -12.02
C THR A 68 -7.30 1.39 -12.15
N ASP A 69 -6.77 0.56 -11.27
CA ASP A 69 -5.37 0.15 -11.25
C ASP A 69 -5.26 -1.32 -11.65
N ASN A 70 -4.30 -1.64 -12.51
CA ASN A 70 -3.98 -3.02 -12.87
C ASN A 70 -2.88 -3.55 -11.96
N THR A 71 -3.20 -4.56 -11.15
CA THR A 71 -2.27 -5.23 -10.23
C THR A 71 -1.78 -6.56 -10.78
N CYS A 72 -1.95 -6.84 -12.07
CA CYS A 72 -1.45 -8.07 -12.67
C CYS A 72 0.09 -8.11 -12.57
N PRO A 73 0.69 -9.24 -12.20
CA PRO A 73 2.13 -9.39 -12.30
C PRO A 73 2.53 -9.20 -13.77
N VAL A 74 3.41 -8.25 -14.02
CA VAL A 74 4.10 -8.19 -15.32
C VAL A 74 4.89 -9.48 -15.43
N SER A 75 4.70 -10.22 -16.53
CA SER A 75 5.49 -11.42 -16.82
C SER A 75 6.93 -11.02 -17.15
N ASN A 76 7.71 -10.67 -16.14
CA ASN A 76 9.15 -10.58 -16.27
C ASN A 76 9.70 -12.01 -16.21
N SER A 77 10.08 -12.55 -17.37
CA SER A 77 10.74 -13.86 -17.52
C SER A 77 12.14 -13.92 -16.88
N PHE A 78 12.54 -12.91 -16.11
CA PHE A 78 13.81 -12.84 -15.39
C PHE A 78 13.69 -13.26 -13.92
N ALA A 79 12.74 -14.13 -13.58
CA ALA A 79 12.80 -14.87 -12.33
C ALA A 79 14.03 -15.81 -12.39
N MET A 80 15.23 -15.25 -12.21
CA MET A 80 16.38 -16.04 -11.84
C MET A 80 16.01 -16.68 -10.51
N LYS A 81 15.84 -18.00 -10.57
CA LYS A 81 15.73 -18.86 -9.40
C LYS A 81 17.07 -18.75 -8.68
N ASP A 82 17.27 -17.69 -7.90
CA ASP A 82 18.42 -17.54 -7.05
C ASP A 82 18.30 -18.66 -6.01
N SER A 83 18.98 -19.76 -6.30
CA SER A 83 19.36 -20.73 -5.30
C SER A 83 20.31 -20.00 -4.37
N PHE A 84 19.75 -19.22 -3.44
CA PHE A 84 20.46 -18.78 -2.25
C PHE A 84 20.79 -20.07 -1.51
N ARG A 85 21.92 -20.69 -1.85
CA ARG A 85 22.58 -21.67 -0.99
C ARG A 85 22.82 -20.89 0.30
N ALA A 86 21.99 -21.15 1.30
CA ALA A 86 22.17 -20.66 2.65
C ALA A 86 23.61 -21.05 3.06
N PHE A 87 24.52 -20.10 2.90
CA PHE A 87 25.92 -20.29 3.24
C PHE A 87 25.95 -20.29 4.76
N SER A 88 26.04 -21.49 5.31
CA SER A 88 26.04 -21.78 6.74
C SER A 88 26.96 -20.79 7.46
N TRP A 89 26.39 -19.92 8.29
CA TRP A 89 27.09 -18.90 9.08
C TRP A 89 28.16 -19.48 10.03
N ASN A 90 28.22 -20.81 10.13
CA ASN A 90 29.23 -21.54 10.89
C ASN A 90 30.66 -21.39 10.37
N PHE A 91 30.88 -21.02 9.09
CA PHE A 91 32.24 -20.89 8.56
C PHE A 91 33.00 -19.67 9.11
N PHE A 92 32.31 -18.56 9.41
CA PHE A 92 32.97 -17.35 9.92
C PHE A 92 33.39 -17.49 11.38
N LEU A 93 32.65 -18.24 12.21
CA LEU A 93 32.97 -18.38 13.63
C LEU A 93 34.26 -19.18 13.87
N ILE A 94 34.60 -20.13 12.99
CA ILE A 94 35.79 -20.98 13.12
C ILE A 94 37.09 -20.19 12.93
N LEU A 95 37.07 -19.10 12.13
CA LEU A 95 38.26 -18.29 11.88
C LEU A 95 38.57 -17.26 12.98
N ILE A 96 37.58 -16.85 13.75
CA ILE A 96 37.73 -15.76 14.74
C ILE A 96 38.27 -16.29 16.08
N LEU A 97 37.91 -17.53 16.45
CA LEU A 97 38.36 -18.22 17.66
C LEU A 97 39.90 -18.31 17.82
N PRO A 98 40.70 -18.67 16.80
CA PRO A 98 42.15 -18.73 16.95
C PRO A 98 42.82 -17.35 17.03
N LEU A 99 42.24 -16.29 16.46
CA LEU A 99 42.82 -14.94 16.55
C LEU A 99 42.69 -14.32 17.95
N LEU A 100 41.62 -14.64 18.67
CA LEU A 100 41.39 -14.18 20.04
C LEU A 100 42.31 -14.88 21.06
N SER A 101 42.68 -16.15 20.82
CA SER A 101 43.61 -16.86 21.71
C SER A 101 45.05 -16.40 21.56
N PHE A 102 45.47 -15.94 20.38
CA PHE A 102 46.81 -15.35 20.20
C PHE A 102 46.96 -13.98 20.88
N HIS A 103 45.90 -13.19 20.99
CA HIS A 103 45.98 -11.87 21.63
C HIS A 103 46.05 -11.91 23.17
N HIS A 104 45.71 -13.04 23.79
CA HIS A 104 45.71 -13.21 25.25
C HIS A 104 47.02 -13.82 25.80
N ILE A 105 48.04 -14.06 24.94
CA ILE A 105 49.32 -14.70 25.31
C ILE A 105 50.51 -13.71 25.24
N GLN A 106 50.28 -12.42 24.99
CA GLN A 106 51.29 -11.35 25.10
C GLN A 106 50.91 -10.35 26.17
#